data_AF-A0A800IFT4-F1
#
_entry.id   AF-A0A800IFT4-F1
#
_cell.length_a   1.000
_cell.length_b   1.000
_cell.length_c   1.000
_cell.angle_alpha   90.00
_cell.angle_beta   90.00
_cell.angle_gamma   90.00
#
_symmetry.space_group_name_H-M   'P 1'
#
loop_
_entity.id
_entity.type
_entity.pdbx_description
1 polymer ?
#
loop_
_entity_poly.entity_id
_entity_poly.type
_entity_poly.pdbx_seq_one_letter_code
_entity_poly.pdbx_strand_id
1 'polypeptide(L)'
;MSTANLAENRSIPSTMSGVQLIGHGGLDQLVYKQDIPTPQPKAGEVLLKVLAAGVNNTDINTRIGWYSKQVTGDTNSGADAGYEELDAAAATWSGSALQLPR
;
A
#
# COMPACT_ATOMS: atom_id res chain seq x y z
N MET A 1 6.61 37.78 13.31
CA MET A 1 6.55 36.42 12.73
C MET A 1 5.14 35.92 12.91
N SER A 2 4.37 35.84 11.82
CA SER A 2 2.97 35.42 11.87
C SER A 2 2.90 33.89 11.99
N THR A 3 2.33 33.39 13.08
CA THR A 3 1.87 32.00 13.17
C THR A 3 0.61 31.88 12.31
N ALA A 4 0.79 31.72 11.00
CA ALA A 4 -0.32 31.39 10.12
C ALA A 4 -0.90 30.06 10.58
N ASN A 5 -2.16 30.12 11.01
CA ASN A 5 -2.95 29.00 11.47
C ASN A 5 -3.06 28.01 10.29
N LEU A 6 -2.43 26.83 10.37
CA LEU A 6 -2.43 25.82 9.31
C LEU A 6 -3.83 25.27 8.96
N ALA A 7 -4.85 25.69 9.71
CA ALA A 7 -6.26 25.40 9.49
C ALA A 7 -6.96 26.35 8.50
N GLU A 8 -6.22 27.09 7.66
CA GLU A 8 -6.83 27.82 6.54
C GLU A 8 -7.47 26.83 5.55
N ASN A 9 -8.78 26.65 5.70
CA ASN A 9 -9.81 26.31 4.71
C ASN A 9 -9.34 25.61 3.41
N ARG A 10 -8.63 24.48 3.52
CA ARG A 10 -8.34 23.62 2.38
C ARG A 10 -9.51 22.65 2.23
N SER A 11 -10.27 22.79 1.15
CA SER A 11 -11.23 21.77 0.74
C SER A 11 -10.51 20.43 0.60
N ILE A 12 -11.16 19.35 1.06
CA ILE A 12 -10.66 17.99 0.84
C ILE A 12 -10.74 17.73 -0.68
N PRO A 13 -9.63 17.38 -1.34
CA PRO A 13 -9.65 17.13 -2.78
C PRO A 13 -10.43 15.84 -3.08
N SER A 14 -11.07 15.77 -4.25
CA SER A 14 -11.79 14.56 -4.70
C SER A 14 -10.85 13.40 -5.06
N THR A 15 -9.59 13.71 -5.38
CA THR A 15 -8.52 12.74 -5.62
C THR A 15 -7.29 13.04 -4.76
N MET A 16 -6.45 12.03 -4.58
CA MET A 16 -5.19 12.09 -3.85
C MET A 16 -4.09 11.37 -4.64
N SER A 17 -2.84 11.63 -4.25
CA SER A 17 -1.70 10.86 -4.73
C SER A 17 -1.31 9.76 -3.74
N GLY A 18 -0.78 8.66 -4.25
CA GLY A 18 -0.33 7.54 -3.43
C GLY A 18 0.43 6.50 -4.24
N VAL A 19 1.16 5.63 -3.54
CA VAL A 19 1.79 4.45 -4.14
C VAL A 19 0.80 3.30 -4.02
N GLN A 20 0.36 2.76 -5.16
CA GLN A 20 -0.59 1.67 -5.24
C GLN A 20 0.16 0.37 -5.54
N LEU A 21 -0.05 -0.66 -4.70
CA LEU A 21 0.35 -2.03 -5.01
C LEU A 21 -0.62 -2.59 -6.06
N ILE A 22 -0.10 -3.08 -7.19
CA ILE A 22 -0.92 -3.58 -8.33
C ILE A 22 -0.76 -5.08 -8.60
N GLY A 23 0.10 -5.77 -7.84
CA GLY A 23 0.38 -7.19 -7.98
C GLY A 23 1.48 -7.66 -7.04
N HIS A 24 1.87 -8.93 -7.16
CA HIS A 24 3.05 -9.46 -6.50
C HIS A 24 4.25 -9.49 -7.45
N GLY A 25 5.45 -9.23 -6.94
CA GLY A 25 6.67 -9.23 -7.76
C GLY A 25 7.67 -8.16 -7.36
N GLY A 26 8.35 -7.62 -8.38
CA GLY A 26 9.37 -6.58 -8.26
C GLY A 26 8.83 -5.21 -7.89
N LEU A 27 9.70 -4.19 -7.92
CA LEU A 27 9.34 -2.81 -7.58
C LEU A 27 8.34 -2.18 -8.56
N ASP A 28 8.24 -2.72 -9.77
CA ASP A 28 7.26 -2.36 -10.79
C ASP A 28 5.81 -2.55 -10.32
N GLN A 29 5.60 -3.34 -9.28
CA GLN A 29 4.28 -3.54 -8.66
C GLN A 29 3.86 -2.38 -7.75
N LEU A 30 4.73 -1.40 -7.49
CA LEU A 30 4.43 -0.18 -6.74
C LEU A 30 4.32 1.00 -7.70
N VAL A 31 3.08 1.42 -7.99
CA VAL A 31 2.80 2.48 -8.96
C VAL A 31 2.39 3.76 -8.25
N TYR A 32 3.16 4.84 -8.43
CA TYR A 32 2.75 6.16 -7.99
C TYR A 32 1.62 6.69 -8.88
N LYS A 33 0.48 6.99 -8.27
CA LYS A 33 -0.70 7.57 -8.92
C LYS A 33 -1.04 8.92 -8.30
N GLN A 34 -1.71 9.77 -9.06
CA GLN A 34 -2.12 11.12 -8.63
C GLN A 34 -3.64 11.32 -8.64
N ASP A 35 -4.39 10.30 -9.06
CA ASP A 35 -5.82 10.32 -9.36
C ASP A 35 -6.61 9.31 -8.52
N ILE A 36 -6.06 8.87 -7.39
CA ILE A 36 -6.74 7.92 -6.49
C ILE A 36 -7.93 8.64 -5.84
N PRO A 37 -9.16 8.10 -5.87
CA PRO A 37 -10.30 8.71 -5.19
C PRO A 37 -10.04 8.90 -3.69
N THR A 38 -10.29 10.11 -3.17
CA THR A 38 -10.15 10.37 -1.74
C THR A 38 -11.22 9.59 -0.97
N PRO A 39 -10.86 8.75 0.00
CA PRO A 39 -11.83 7.93 0.72
C PRO A 39 -12.77 8.81 1.55
N GLN A 40 -14.04 8.40 1.62
CA GLN A 40 -15.04 9.00 2.48
C GLN A 40 -15.15 8.16 3.77
N PRO A 41 -14.80 8.72 4.95
CA PRO A 41 -14.87 7.97 6.19
C PRO A 41 -16.32 7.61 6.54
N LYS A 42 -16.53 6.38 7.01
CA LYS A 42 -17.82 5.93 7.57
C LYS A 42 -17.98 6.40 9.02
N ALA A 43 -19.14 6.12 9.60
CA ALA A 43 -19.36 6.35 11.03
C ALA A 43 -18.31 5.62 11.87
N GLY A 44 -17.58 6.36 12.71
CA GLY A 44 -16.50 5.82 13.55
C GLY A 44 -15.10 5.84 12.90
N GLU A 45 -14.98 6.27 11.64
CA GLU A 45 -13.69 6.43 10.95
C GLU A 45 -13.27 7.90 10.89
N VAL A 46 -11.98 8.16 10.66
CA VAL A 46 -11.44 9.51 10.44
C VAL A 46 -10.65 9.56 9.15
N LEU A 47 -10.69 10.71 8.46
CA LEU A 47 -9.85 10.98 7.29
C LEU A 47 -8.58 11.71 7.74
N LEU A 48 -7.42 11.12 7.47
CA LEU A 48 -6.12 11.71 7.80
C LEU A 48 -5.40 12.21 6.56
N LYS A 49 -4.87 13.44 6.63
CA LYS A 49 -3.89 13.92 5.67
C LYS A 49 -2.53 13.35 6.03
N VAL A 50 -2.10 12.31 5.32
CA VAL A 50 -0.78 11.69 5.52
C VAL A 50 0.31 12.69 5.16
N LEU A 51 1.15 13.06 6.14
CA LEU A 51 2.33 13.92 5.94
C LEU A 51 3.61 13.11 5.74
N ALA A 52 3.68 11.94 6.36
CA ALA A 52 4.75 10.97 6.23
C ALA A 52 4.19 9.58 6.54
N ALA A 53 4.82 8.54 5.96
CA ALA A 53 4.57 7.15 6.26
C ALA A 53 5.91 6.46 6.55
N GLY A 54 5.95 5.61 7.57
CA GLY A 54 7.13 4.80 7.85
C GLY A 54 7.22 3.63 6.87
N VAL A 55 8.43 3.29 6.44
CA VAL A 55 8.69 2.09 5.64
C VAL A 55 8.91 0.91 6.56
N ASN A 56 8.20 -0.20 6.32
CA ASN A 56 8.26 -1.39 7.14
C ASN A 56 8.59 -2.63 6.30
N ASN A 57 9.20 -3.65 6.91
CA ASN A 57 9.48 -4.92 6.22
C ASN A 57 8.20 -5.59 5.69
N THR A 58 7.07 -5.36 6.35
CA THR A 58 5.75 -5.84 5.93
C THR A 58 5.35 -5.32 4.55
N ASP A 59 5.78 -4.12 4.17
CA ASP A 59 5.51 -3.56 2.83
C ASP A 59 6.19 -4.40 1.75
N ILE A 60 7.45 -4.79 2.00
CA ILE A 60 8.21 -5.68 1.13
C ILE A 60 7.56 -7.07 1.10
N ASN A 61 7.29 -7.66 2.26
CA ASN A 61 6.71 -9.01 2.37
C ASN A 61 5.37 -9.11 1.64
N THR A 62 4.54 -8.08 1.74
CA THR A 62 3.25 -8.01 1.04
C THR A 62 3.46 -7.90 -0.47
N ARG A 63 4.35 -7.00 -0.92
CA ARG A 63 4.66 -6.83 -2.33
C ARG A 63 5.20 -8.11 -2.96
N ILE A 64 6.13 -8.79 -2.30
CA ILE A 64 6.76 -9.99 -2.87
C ILE A 64 5.92 -11.26 -2.67
N GLY A 65 4.77 -11.17 -1.99
CA GLY A 65 3.89 -12.31 -1.70
C GLY A 65 4.47 -13.31 -0.71
N TRP A 66 5.37 -12.84 0.18
CA TRP A 66 6.12 -13.66 1.13
C TRP A 66 5.24 -14.49 2.07
N TYR A 67 4.00 -14.05 2.30
CA TYR A 67 3.05 -14.76 3.16
C TYR A 67 2.41 -16.00 2.50
N SER A 68 2.72 -16.29 1.23
CA SER A 68 2.30 -17.55 0.61
C SER A 68 2.93 -18.74 1.31
N LYS A 69 2.16 -19.82 1.48
CA LYS A 69 2.65 -21.10 2.03
C LYS A 69 3.72 -21.77 1.16
N GLN A 70 3.84 -21.35 -0.11
CA GLN A 70 4.86 -21.85 -1.03
C GLN A 70 6.24 -21.22 -0.80
N VAL A 71 6.30 -20.09 -0.09
CA VAL A 71 7.55 -19.39 0.18
C VAL A 71 8.27 -20.04 1.35
N THR A 72 9.50 -20.48 1.12
CA THR A 72 10.37 -21.10 2.12
C THR A 72 11.63 -20.28 2.42
N GLY A 73 11.88 -19.21 1.65
CA GLY A 73 13.03 -18.30 1.81
C GLY A 73 12.73 -17.08 2.68
N ASP A 74 13.78 -16.31 3.00
CA ASP A 74 13.65 -15.05 3.74
C ASP A 74 13.27 -13.87 2.82
N THR A 75 12.86 -12.74 3.41
CA THR A 75 12.47 -11.53 2.66
C THR A 75 13.53 -11.09 1.65
N ASN A 76 14.82 -11.17 2.02
CA ASN A 76 15.92 -10.71 1.18
C ASN A 76 16.03 -11.53 -0.11
N SER A 77 15.75 -12.83 -0.04
CA SER A 77 15.81 -13.74 -1.19
C SER A 77 14.84 -13.36 -2.30
N GLY A 78 13.70 -12.74 -1.97
CA GLY A 78 12.68 -12.32 -2.93
C GLY A 78 12.57 -10.80 -3.11
N ALA A 79 13.40 -9.99 -2.43
CA ALA A 79 13.19 -8.55 -2.36
C ALA A 79 13.23 -7.86 -3.74
N ASP A 80 14.10 -8.28 -4.64
CA ASP A 80 14.28 -7.59 -5.92
C ASP A 80 13.18 -7.94 -6.94
N ALA A 81 12.88 -9.22 -7.12
CA ALA A 81 12.00 -9.72 -8.18
C ALA A 81 10.65 -10.27 -7.70
N GLY A 82 10.49 -10.52 -6.40
CA GLY A 82 9.42 -11.37 -5.88
C GLY A 82 9.74 -12.86 -5.96
N TYR A 83 8.77 -13.71 -5.60
CA TYR A 83 8.86 -15.15 -5.81
C TYR A 83 8.09 -15.57 -7.07
N GLU A 84 8.65 -16.52 -7.82
CA GLU A 84 8.01 -17.11 -8.99
C GLU A 84 6.87 -18.07 -8.58
N GLU A 85 5.83 -18.16 -9.41
CA GLU A 85 4.68 -19.07 -9.24
C GLU A 85 3.98 -19.02 -7.87
N LEU A 86 3.61 -17.81 -7.43
CA LEU A 86 2.77 -17.64 -6.25
C LEU A 86 1.29 -17.88 -6.59
N ASP A 87 0.63 -18.72 -5.80
CA ASP A 87 -0.83 -18.67 -5.69
C ASP A 87 -1.23 -17.34 -5.03
N ALA A 88 -1.61 -16.36 -5.84
CA ALA A 88 -2.06 -15.04 -5.39
C ALA A 88 -3.26 -15.11 -4.44
N ALA A 89 -4.03 -16.21 -4.44
CA ALA A 89 -5.12 -16.42 -3.51
C ALA A 89 -4.64 -16.73 -2.08
N ALA A 90 -3.40 -17.21 -1.93
CA ALA A 90 -2.79 -17.62 -0.66
C ALA A 90 -1.65 -16.69 -0.19
N ALA A 91 -1.28 -15.67 -0.96
CA ALA A 91 -0.10 -14.83 -0.73
C ALA A 91 -0.30 -13.66 0.26
N THR A 92 -1.23 -13.78 1.22
CA THR A 92 -1.50 -12.74 2.23
C THR A 92 -1.44 -13.30 3.65
N TRP A 93 -1.17 -12.41 4.62
CA TRP A 93 -1.15 -12.76 6.04
C TRP A 93 -2.48 -13.32 6.55
N SER A 94 -3.61 -12.85 6.01
CA SER A 94 -4.94 -13.31 6.42
C SER A 94 -5.35 -14.63 5.77
N GLY A 95 -4.56 -15.15 4.82
CA GLY A 95 -4.90 -16.35 4.04
C GLY A 95 -6.05 -16.16 3.04
N SER A 96 -6.47 -14.91 2.81
CA SER A 96 -7.46 -14.54 1.78
C SER A 96 -6.80 -13.74 0.67
N ALA A 97 -7.21 -13.95 -0.58
CA ALA A 97 -6.65 -13.24 -1.73
C ALA A 97 -6.62 -11.71 -1.51
N LEU A 98 -5.48 -11.08 -1.81
CA LEU A 98 -5.38 -9.62 -1.77
C LEU A 98 -6.30 -9.05 -2.84
N GLN A 99 -7.30 -8.26 -2.44
CA GLN A 99 -8.09 -7.50 -3.40
C GLN A 99 -7.31 -6.27 -3.82
N LEU A 100 -6.65 -6.39 -4.96
CA LEU A 100 -5.94 -5.29 -5.57
C LEU A 100 -6.94 -4.39 -6.32
N PRO A 101 -6.79 -3.06 -6.24
CA PRO A 101 -7.64 -2.17 -7.01
C PRO A 101 -7.38 -2.42 -8.50
N ARG A 102 -8.44 -2.73 -9.25
CA ARG A 102 -8.42 -2.92 -10.70
C ARG A 102 -8.32 -1.59 -11.44
#